data_AF-Q2T304-F1
#
_entry.id   AF-Q2T304-F1
#
_cell.length_a   1.000
_cell.length_b   1.000
_cell.length_c   1.000
_cell.angle_alpha   90.00
_cell.angle_beta   90.00
_cell.angle_gamma   90.00
#
_symmetry.space_group_name_H-M   'P 1'
#
loop_
_entity.id
_entity.type
_entity.pdbx_description
1 polymer ?
#
loop_
_entity_poly.entity_id
_entity_poly.type
_entity_poly.pdbx_seq_one_letter_code
_entity_poly.pdbx_strand_id
1 'polypeptide(L)' 'MIDDEFDRAFARIRERGLAYWADPARRRAGEINTQGGGRGVYFDDPDGHFLELLTRPYDLGAAG' A
#
# COMPACT_ATOMS: atom_id res chain seq x y z
N MET A 1 -4.84 11.14 0.39
CA MET A 1 -3.39 11.35 0.52
C MET A 1 -2.91 11.90 -0.81
N ILE A 2 -2.14 12.98 -0.82
CA ILE A 2 -1.54 13.46 -2.07
C ILE A 2 -0.35 12.56 -2.45
N ASP A 3 0.03 12.51 -3.73
CA ASP A 3 1.08 11.59 -4.19
C ASP A 3 2.40 11.73 -3.41
N ASP A 4 2.80 12.96 -3.07
CA ASP A 4 4.02 13.21 -2.28
C ASP A 4 4.02 12.58 -0.88
N GLU A 5 2.85 12.48 -0.25
CA GLU A 5 2.72 11.85 1.08
C GLU A 5 2.90 10.33 0.98
N PHE A 6 2.37 9.72 -0.08
CA PHE A 6 2.57 8.30 -0.36
C PHE A 6 4.05 8.01 -0.59
N ASP A 7 4.74 8.83 -1.39
CA ASP A 7 6.16 8.63 -1.67
C ASP A 7 7.02 8.73 -0.41
N ARG A 8 6.73 9.70 0.47
CA ARG A 8 7.42 9.83 1.77
C ARG A 8 7.16 8.64 2.70
N ALA A 9 5.93 8.16 2.78
CA ALA A 9 5.59 7.00 3.60
C ALA A 9 6.21 5.71 3.03
N PHE A 10 6.13 5.52 1.72
CA PHE A 10 6.71 4.37 1.04
C PHE A 10 8.23 4.34 1.11
N ALA A 11 8.91 5.50 1.06
CA ALA A 11 10.34 5.59 1.31
C ALA A 11 10.72 5.01 2.68
N ARG A 12 9.97 5.34 3.74
CA ARG A 12 10.22 4.82 5.10
C ARG A 12 10.02 3.30 5.19
N ILE A 13 9.02 2.75 4.49
CA ILE A 13 8.80 1.29 4.41
C ILE A 13 10.04 0.62 3.80
N ARG A 14 10.57 1.17 2.71
CA ARG A 14 11.77 0.65 2.02
C ARG A 14 13.04 0.83 2.84
N GLU A 15 13.26 2.00 3.45
CA GLU A 15 14.42 2.29 4.29
C GLU A 15 14.52 1.35 5.49
N ARG A 16 13.36 0.93 6.03
CA ARG A 16 13.28 -0.05 7.12
C ARG A 16 13.38 -1.50 6.67
N GLY A 17 13.46 -1.74 5.35
CA GLY A 17 13.52 -3.09 4.79
C GLY A 17 12.27 -3.93 5.05
N LEU A 18 11.11 -3.30 5.25
CA LEU A 18 9.87 -4.01 5.49
C LEU A 18 9.42 -4.74 4.22
N ALA A 19 8.89 -5.95 4.38
CA ALA A 19 8.26 -6.67 3.28
C ALA A 19 6.96 -5.95 2.88
N TYR A 20 6.74 -5.83 1.57
CA TYR A 20 5.57 -5.15 1.03
C TYR A 20 5.07 -5.83 -0.25
N TRP A 21 3.78 -5.65 -0.52
CA TRP A 21 3.06 -6.30 -1.61
C TRP A 21 2.08 -5.37 -2.32
N ALA A 22 1.82 -5.66 -3.61
CA ALA A 22 0.78 -5.00 -4.38
C ALA A 22 -0.63 -5.55 -4.12
N ASP A 23 -0.77 -6.64 -3.36
CA ASP A 23 -2.04 -7.32 -3.11
C ASP A 23 -2.16 -7.82 -1.66
N PRO A 24 -3.38 -7.89 -1.10
CA PRO A 24 -3.60 -8.32 0.28
C PRO A 24 -3.30 -9.81 0.49
N ALA A 25 -3.25 -10.62 -0.58
CA ALA A 25 -2.92 -12.04 -0.50
C ALA A 25 -1.40 -12.31 -0.48
N ARG A 26 -0.57 -11.25 -0.44
CA ARG A 26 0.89 -11.32 -0.35
C ARG A 26 1.56 -12.08 -1.51
N ARG A 27 0.99 -12.01 -2.72
CA ARG A 27 1.50 -12.75 -3.89
C ARG A 27 2.47 -11.95 -4.75
N ARG A 28 2.40 -10.63 -4.70
CA ARG A 28 3.18 -9.70 -5.53
C ARG A 28 4.14 -8.90 -4.67
N ALA A 29 5.16 -9.57 -4.14
CA ALA A 29 6.16 -8.97 -3.26
C ALA A 29 7.04 -7.98 -4.03
N GLY A 30 7.35 -6.84 -3.41
CA GLY A 30 8.22 -5.83 -4.04
C GLY A 30 7.53 -4.96 -5.08
N GLU A 31 6.21 -5.07 -5.22
CA GLU A 31 5.40 -4.29 -6.14
C GLU A 31 4.40 -3.39 -5.39
N ILE A 32 3.94 -2.32 -6.05
CA ILE A 32 2.81 -1.49 -5.58
C ILE A 32 1.59 -1.71 -6.48
N ASN A 33 0.40 -1.58 -5.91
CA ASN A 33 -0.84 -1.51 -6.65
C ASN A 33 -0.97 -0.13 -7.32
N THR A 34 -1.38 -0.09 -8.58
CA THR A 34 -1.71 1.16 -9.30
C THR A 34 -3.10 1.10 -9.94
N GLN A 35 -3.95 0.16 -9.51
CA GLN A 35 -5.32 0.01 -10.00
C GLN A 35 -6.23 1.11 -9.41
N GLY A 36 -7.35 1.39 -10.10
CA GLY A 36 -8.35 2.35 -9.61
C GLY A 36 -7.94 3.83 -9.67
N GLY A 37 -6.88 4.17 -10.42
CA GLY A 37 -6.42 5.55 -10.59
C GLY A 37 -5.70 6.13 -9.36
N GLY A 38 -5.26 5.26 -8.44
CA GLY A 38 -4.42 5.60 -7.29
C GLY A 38 -3.22 4.66 -7.19
N ARG A 39 -2.51 4.74 -6.06
CA ARG A 39 -1.40 3.87 -5.68
C ARG A 39 -1.71 3.22 -4.34
N GLY A 40 -1.28 1.98 -4.16
CA GLY A 40 -1.54 1.20 -2.97
C GLY A 40 -0.38 0.28 -2.63
N VAL A 41 -0.14 0.03 -1.35
CA VAL A 41 0.83 -0.98 -0.91
C VAL A 41 0.40 -1.58 0.42
N TYR A 42 0.56 -2.89 0.55
CA TYR A 42 0.38 -3.63 1.79
C TYR A 42 1.73 -3.96 2.41
N PHE A 43 1.86 -3.91 3.73
CA PHE A 43 3.11 -4.22 4.41
C PHE A 43 2.87 -4.72 5.84
N ASP A 44 3.81 -5.50 6.35
CA ASP A 44 3.85 -5.87 7.77
C ASP A 44 4.60 -4.79 8.53
N ASP A 45 4.00 -4.26 9.60
CA ASP A 45 4.72 -3.42 10.55
C ASP A 45 5.55 -4.28 11.53
N PRO A 46 6.54 -3.69 12.23
CA PRO A 46 7.36 -4.43 13.19
C PRO A 46 6.57 -5.05 14.35
N ASP A 47 5.36 -4.56 14.63
CA ASP A 47 4.48 -5.05 15.69
C ASP A 47 3.58 -6.22 15.22
N GLY A 48 3.68 -6.60 13.94
CA GLY A 48 2.94 -7.72 13.34
C GLY A 48 1.58 -7.34 12.77
N HIS A 49 1.27 -6.05 12.65
CA HIS A 49 0.07 -5.57 11.97
C HIS A 49 0.24 -5.62 10.46
N PHE A 50 -0.80 -6.06 9.77
CA PHE A 50 -0.88 -5.98 8.31
C PHE A 50 -1.58 -4.67 7.93
N LEU A 51 -0.80 -3.72 7.43
CA LEU A 51 -1.24 -2.37 7.13
C LEU A 51 -1.32 -2.13 5.62
N GLU A 52 -2.13 -1.14 5.26
CA GLU A 52 -2.37 -0.72 3.89
C GLU A 52 -2.17 0.80 3.76
N LEU A 53 -1.44 1.22 2.74
CA LEU A 53 -1.20 2.61 2.38
C LEU A 53 -1.80 2.89 1.00
N LEU A 54 -2.66 3.90 0.86
CA LEU A 54 -3.39 4.21 -0.38
C LEU A 54 -3.38 5.71 -0.69
N THR A 55 -3.28 6.10 -1.96
CA THR A 55 -3.48 7.51 -2.37
C THR A 55 -4.94 7.87 -2.56
N ARG A 56 -5.76 6.91 -2.98
CA ARG A 56 -7.22 7.06 -3.12
C ARG A 56 -7.96 6.13 -2.18
N PRO A 57 -9.04 6.58 -1.54
CA PRO A 57 -9.94 5.68 -0.85
C PRO A 57 -10.57 4.71 -1.85
N TYR A 58 -10.93 3.52 -1.38
CA TYR A 58 -11.82 2.66 -2.13
C TYR A 58 -13.16 3.36 -2.36
N ASP A 59 -13.68 3.31 -3.58
CA ASP A 59 -15.09 3.54 -3.81
C ASP A 59 -15.86 2.35 -3.19
N LEU A 60 -16.23 2.47 -1.91
CA LEU A 60 -17.07 1.52 -1.19
C LEU A 60 -18.53 1.46 -1.74
N GLY A 61 -18.77 1.97 -2.95
CA GLY A 61 -20.07 2.12 -3.61
C GLY A 61 -20.27 1.31 -4.90
N ALA A 62 -19.33 0.46 -5.31
CA ALA A 62 -19.50 -0.42 -6.47
C ALA A 62 -19.69 -1.90 -6.10
N ALA A 63 -20.36 -2.16 -4.97
CA ALA A 63 -21.05 -3.42 -4.73
C ALA A 63 -22.54 -3.18 -5.07
N GLY A 64 -22.86 -3.29 -6.36
CA GLY A 64 -24.21 -3.29 -6.90
C GLY A 64 -24.35 -4.43 -7.90
#